data_AF-A0A5N3PDM5-F1
#
_entry.id   AF-A0A5N3PDM5-F1
#
_cell.length_a   1.000
_cell.length_b   1.000
_cell.length_c   1.000
_cell.angle_alpha   90.00
_cell.angle_beta   90.00
_cell.angle_gamma   90.00
#
_symmetry.space_group_name_H-M   'P 1'
#
loop_
_entity.id
_entity.type
_entity.pdbx_description
1 polymer ?
#
loop_
_entity_poly.entity_id
_entity_poly.type
_entity_poly.pdbx_seq_one_letter_code
_entity_poly.pdbx_strand_id
1 'polypeptide(L)'
;MVADIKTLSTLGITLSAAFASTGSAAQVSTSQPGEVAYASTCASCHGGPSAVISRTGSLNDPATQAQLDRFLARHYTRNAEQRRAIIDYLATLNRR
;
A
#
# COMPACT_ATOMS: atom_id res chain seq x y z
N MET A 1 -39.41 11.16 38.50
CA MET A 1 -40.53 11.26 37.54
C MET A 1 -40.20 12.40 36.58
N VAL A 2 -40.19 12.09 35.29
CA VAL A 2 -39.76 12.98 34.20
C VAL A 2 -40.98 13.77 33.72
N ALA A 3 -40.87 15.09 33.63
CA ALA A 3 -41.63 15.91 32.70
C ALA A 3 -40.89 17.24 32.54
N ASP A 4 -40.37 17.52 31.34
CA ASP A 4 -40.77 18.73 30.64
C ASP A 4 -40.35 18.65 29.16
N ILE A 5 -41.35 18.81 28.30
CA ILE A 5 -41.23 18.86 26.85
C ILE A 5 -41.99 20.13 26.48
N LYS A 6 -41.44 20.87 25.51
CA LYS A 6 -42.12 21.94 24.74
C LYS A 6 -42.13 23.26 25.52
N THR A 7 -41.43 24.29 25.07
CA THR A 7 -41.86 25.05 23.89
C THR A 7 -40.76 26.03 23.46
N LEU A 8 -40.65 26.13 22.15
CA LEU A 8 -39.77 26.96 21.32
C LEU A 8 -39.55 28.38 21.86
N SER A 9 -38.29 28.83 21.84
CA SER A 9 -37.99 30.25 21.67
C SER A 9 -36.92 30.41 20.59
N THR A 10 -37.47 30.71 19.42
CA THR A 10 -36.94 31.48 18.29
C THR A 10 -35.76 32.42 18.53
N LEU A 11 -34.99 32.59 17.44
CA LEU A 11 -34.09 33.68 17.03
C LEU A 11 -32.57 33.53 17.27
N GLY A 12 -31.84 33.61 16.15
CA GLY A 12 -30.39 33.85 16.07
C GLY A 12 -29.78 33.06 14.90
N ILE A 13 -30.00 33.43 13.64
CA ILE A 13 -29.14 34.36 12.86
C ILE A 13 -27.66 34.14 13.21
N THR A 14 -26.84 33.46 12.40
CA THR A 14 -26.16 34.09 11.26
C THR A 14 -25.31 33.05 10.54
N LEU A 15 -25.47 33.01 9.22
CA LEU A 15 -24.44 32.84 8.20
C LEU A 15 -23.02 32.51 8.73
N SER A 16 -22.55 31.29 8.52
CA SER A 16 -21.12 30.99 8.61
C SER A 16 -20.71 30.06 7.47
N ALA A 17 -19.79 30.60 6.68
CA ALA A 17 -19.21 30.11 5.45
C ALA A 17 -19.07 28.59 5.35
N ALA A 18 -19.55 28.06 4.23
CA ALA A 18 -19.07 26.81 3.68
C ALA A 18 -17.57 26.96 3.39
N PHE A 19 -16.72 26.48 4.31
CA PHE A 19 -15.34 26.19 3.99
C PHE A 19 -15.33 24.96 3.07
N ALA A 20 -15.46 25.19 1.77
CA ALA A 20 -15.04 24.22 0.77
C ALA A 20 -13.52 24.11 0.86
N SER A 21 -13.04 23.26 1.77
CA SER A 21 -11.68 22.77 1.77
C SER A 21 -11.51 21.95 0.50
N THR A 22 -11.19 22.61 -0.62
CA THR A 22 -10.58 21.95 -1.77
C THR A 22 -9.14 21.62 -1.39
N GLY A 23 -9.00 20.72 -0.42
CA GLY A 23 -7.75 20.02 -0.20
C GLY A 23 -7.56 19.17 -1.44
N SER A 24 -6.77 19.67 -2.38
CA SER A 24 -6.09 18.82 -3.35
C SER A 24 -5.28 17.84 -2.52
N ALA A 25 -5.86 16.67 -2.24
CA ALA A 25 -5.11 15.52 -1.84
C ALA A 25 -4.12 15.29 -2.98
N ALA A 26 -2.90 15.80 -2.80
CA ALA A 26 -1.76 15.27 -3.51
C ALA A 26 -1.88 13.76 -3.33
N GLN A 27 -2.22 13.06 -4.41
CA GLN A 27 -2.20 11.62 -4.43
C GLN A 27 -0.72 11.30 -4.22
N VAL A 28 -0.32 11.14 -2.96
CA VAL A 28 0.90 10.46 -2.60
C VAL A 28 0.68 9.09 -3.22
N SER A 29 1.24 8.88 -4.42
CA SER A 29 1.42 7.55 -4.96
C SER A 29 2.27 6.85 -3.92
N THR A 30 1.60 6.15 -3.01
CA THR A 30 2.25 5.27 -2.06
C THR A 30 2.76 4.10 -2.88
N SER A 31 3.87 4.32 -3.60
CA SER A 31 4.62 3.24 -4.22
C SER A 31 4.72 2.15 -3.17
N GLN A 32 4.20 0.98 -3.50
CA GLN A 32 4.11 -0.12 -2.54
C GLN A 32 5.53 -0.34 -1.99
N PRO A 33 5.71 -0.58 -0.68
CA PRO A 33 7.06 -0.70 -0.11
C PRO A 33 7.97 -1.68 -0.87
N GLY A 34 7.40 -2.71 -1.49
CA GLY A 34 8.10 -3.64 -2.37
C GLY A 34 8.57 -3.08 -3.71
N GLU A 35 7.83 -2.15 -4.31
CA GLU A 35 8.23 -1.46 -5.55
C GLU A 35 9.45 -0.57 -5.30
N VAL A 36 9.41 0.22 -4.21
CA VAL A 36 10.54 1.07 -3.81
C VAL A 36 11.76 0.22 -3.46
N ALA A 37 11.58 -0.87 -2.71
CA ALA A 37 12.66 -1.79 -2.38
C ALA A 37 13.26 -2.44 -3.66
N TYR A 38 12.42 -2.83 -4.62
CA TYR A 38 12.89 -3.38 -5.89
C TYR A 38 13.69 -2.35 -6.69
N ALA A 39 13.15 -1.14 -6.86
CA ALA A 39 13.79 -0.07 -7.64
C ALA A 39 15.15 0.35 -7.05
N SER A 40 15.24 0.45 -5.72
CA SER A 40 16.46 0.90 -5.03
C SER A 40 17.56 -0.15 -4.97
N THR A 41 17.22 -1.45 -4.90
CA THR A 41 18.22 -2.49 -4.64
C THR A 41 18.34 -3.53 -5.76
N CYS A 42 17.23 -3.90 -6.39
CA CYS A 42 17.20 -5.03 -7.33
C CYS A 42 17.39 -4.59 -8.78
N ALA A 43 16.86 -3.42 -9.15
CA ALA A 43 16.85 -2.92 -10.52
C ALA A 43 18.24 -2.64 -11.09
N SER A 44 19.22 -2.30 -10.25
CA SER A 44 20.60 -2.04 -10.69
C SER A 44 21.25 -3.23 -11.39
N CYS A 45 20.88 -4.46 -11.00
CA CYS A 45 21.43 -5.70 -11.59
C CYS A 45 20.40 -6.46 -12.44
N HIS A 46 19.12 -6.43 -12.06
CA HIS A 46 18.07 -7.19 -12.76
C HIS A 46 17.31 -6.35 -13.80
N GLY A 47 17.56 -5.05 -13.88
CA GLY A 47 16.81 -4.13 -14.73
C GLY A 47 15.42 -3.88 -14.19
N GLY A 48 14.48 -4.77 -14.50
CA GLY A 48 13.06 -4.60 -14.15
C GLY A 48 12.40 -5.86 -13.61
N PRO A 49 11.25 -5.73 -12.92
CA PRO A 49 10.56 -6.85 -12.27
C PRO A 49 10.25 -8.01 -13.22
N SER A 50 9.94 -7.71 -14.49
CA SER A 50 9.66 -8.70 -15.53
C SER A 50 10.82 -9.67 -15.77
N ALA A 51 12.07 -9.21 -15.65
CA ALA A 51 13.27 -10.05 -15.84
C ALA A 51 13.48 -11.06 -14.70
N VAL A 52 12.94 -10.77 -13.52
CA VAL A 52 12.92 -11.70 -12.38
C VAL A 52 11.70 -12.61 -12.49
N ILE A 53 10.52 -12.03 -12.74
CA ILE A 53 9.25 -12.76 -12.83
C ILE A 53 9.30 -13.84 -13.91
N SER A 54 9.86 -13.55 -15.09
CA SER A 54 10.01 -14.53 -16.18
C SER A 54 10.88 -15.75 -15.82
N ARG A 55 11.71 -15.63 -14.79
CA ARG A 55 12.56 -16.71 -14.28
C ARG A 55 12.01 -17.34 -13.00
N THR A 56 10.94 -16.76 -12.45
CA THR A 56 10.29 -17.26 -11.25
C THR A 56 9.07 -18.09 -11.67
N GLY A 57 8.75 -19.13 -10.90
CA GLY A 57 7.47 -19.85 -11.09
C GLY A 57 6.27 -18.94 -10.82
N SER A 58 5.07 -19.52 -10.84
CA SER A 58 3.85 -18.78 -10.49
C SER A 58 3.96 -18.22 -9.06
N LEU A 59 4.00 -16.90 -8.92
CA LEU A 59 4.00 -16.23 -7.61
C LEU A 59 2.62 -16.23 -6.96
N ASN A 60 1.60 -16.83 -7.59
CA ASN A 60 0.33 -17.17 -6.93
C ASN A 60 0.41 -18.50 -6.17
N ASP A 61 1.44 -19.32 -6.42
CA ASP A 61 1.67 -20.55 -5.67
C ASP A 61 2.41 -20.25 -4.34
N PRO A 62 1.84 -20.65 -3.17
CA PRO A 62 2.48 -20.46 -1.88
C PRO A 62 3.86 -21.11 -1.76
N ALA A 63 4.11 -22.24 -2.42
CA ALA A 63 5.41 -22.91 -2.36
C ALA A 63 6.49 -22.08 -3.05
N THR A 64 6.18 -21.51 -4.21
CA THR A 64 7.04 -20.57 -4.94
C THR A 64 7.31 -19.31 -4.10
N GLN A 65 6.29 -18.72 -3.46
CA GLN A 65 6.50 -17.57 -2.56
C GLN A 65 7.44 -17.92 -1.40
N ALA A 66 7.27 -19.08 -0.76
CA ALA A 66 8.13 -19.53 0.33
C ALA A 66 9.57 -19.84 -0.13
N GLN A 67 9.75 -20.30 -1.36
CA GLN A 67 11.08 -20.47 -1.94
C GLN A 67 11.76 -19.12 -2.15
N LEU A 68 11.04 -18.13 -2.69
CA LEU A 68 11.55 -16.79 -2.90
C LEU A 68 11.89 -16.09 -1.57
N ASP A 69 11.05 -16.25 -0.54
CA ASP A 69 11.34 -15.71 0.80
C ASP A 69 12.67 -16.25 1.36
N ARG A 70 12.87 -17.58 1.28
CA ARG A 70 14.12 -18.21 1.72
C ARG A 70 15.33 -17.79 0.88
N PHE A 71 15.14 -17.51 -0.41
CA PHE A 71 16.20 -16.98 -1.26
C PHE A 71 16.60 -15.58 -0.81
N LEU A 72 15.61 -14.68 -0.66
CA LEU A 72 15.81 -13.30 -0.25
C LEU A 72 16.41 -13.21 1.17
N ALA A 73 16.05 -14.13 2.08
CA ALA A 73 16.61 -14.20 3.43
C ALA A 73 18.12 -14.47 3.45
N ARG A 74 18.63 -15.15 2.41
CA ARG A 74 20.04 -15.51 2.28
C ARG A 74 20.85 -14.51 1.44
N HIS A 75 20.22 -13.83 0.48
CA HIS A 75 20.94 -13.03 -0.52
C HIS A 75 20.61 -11.54 -0.51
N TYR A 76 19.54 -11.12 0.15
CA TYR A 76 19.13 -9.71 0.20
C TYR A 76 19.00 -9.19 1.63
N THR A 77 18.03 -9.67 2.42
CA THR A 77 17.76 -9.13 3.75
C THR A 77 17.17 -10.17 4.69
N ARG A 78 17.63 -10.18 5.94
CA ARG A 78 17.04 -10.99 7.02
C ARG A 78 15.72 -10.41 7.55
N ASN A 79 15.39 -9.15 7.22
CA ASN A 79 14.14 -8.52 7.61
C ASN A 79 12.95 -9.17 6.87
N ALA A 80 12.04 -9.80 7.62
CA ALA A 80 10.90 -10.51 7.05
C ALA A 80 9.89 -9.59 6.36
N GLU A 81 9.66 -8.38 6.87
CA GLU A 81 8.71 -7.43 6.29
C GLU A 81 9.18 -6.92 4.93
N GLN A 82 10.47 -6.59 4.81
CA GLN A 82 11.05 -6.17 3.52
C GLN A 82 10.95 -7.26 2.46
N ARG A 83 11.24 -8.52 2.84
CA ARG A 83 11.09 -9.64 1.91
C ARG A 83 9.64 -9.82 1.49
N ARG A 84 8.72 -9.77 2.45
CA ARG A 84 7.29 -9.93 2.17
C ARG A 84 6.80 -8.84 1.23
N ALA A 85 7.20 -7.59 1.45
CA ALA A 85 6.84 -6.47 0.58
C ALA A 85 7.31 -6.69 -0.87
N ILE A 86 8.54 -7.16 -1.10
CA ILE A 86 9.04 -7.47 -2.44
C ILE A 86 8.25 -8.62 -3.08
N ILE A 87 7.99 -9.70 -2.33
CA ILE A 87 7.23 -10.86 -2.84
C ILE A 87 5.83 -10.43 -3.24
N ASP A 88 5.14 -9.67 -2.39
CA ASP A 88 3.79 -9.18 -2.68
C ASP A 88 3.78 -8.28 -3.91
N TYR A 89 4.75 -7.36 -4.04
CA TYR A 89 4.91 -6.52 -5.22
C TYR A 89 5.09 -7.37 -6.49
N LEU A 90 6.03 -8.31 -6.52
CA LEU A 90 6.26 -9.17 -7.69
C LEU A 90 5.04 -10.03 -8.02
N ALA A 91 4.29 -10.50 -7.02
CA ALA A 91 3.05 -11.24 -7.20
C ALA A 91 1.92 -10.38 -7.80
N THR A 92 1.88 -9.07 -7.54
CA THR A 92 0.94 -8.18 -8.25
C THR A 92 1.20 -8.09 -9.75
N LEU A 93 2.46 -8.28 -10.16
CA LEU A 93 2.89 -8.17 -11.55
C LEU A 93 2.84 -9.52 -12.29
N ASN A 94 3.02 -10.64 -11.58
CA ASN A 94 2.97 -12.00 -12.15
C ASN A 94 1.55 -12.50 -12.48
N ARG A 95 0.52 -11.67 -12.26
CA ARG A 95 -0.88 -11.96 -12.59
C ARG A 95 -1.34 -11.44 -13.95
N ARG A 96 -0.47 -10.73 -14.67
CA ARG A 96 -0.74 -10.13 -15.98
C ARG A 96 -0.15 -11.00 -17.08
#